data_AF-A0A5K0YDM7-F1
#
_entry.id   AF-A0A5K0YDM7-F1
#
_cell.length_a   1.000
_cell.length_b   1.000
_cell.length_c   1.000
_cell.angle_alpha   90.00
_cell.angle_beta   90.00
_cell.angle_gamma   90.00
#
_symmetry.space_group_name_H-M   'P 1'
#
loop_
_entity.id
_entity.type
_entity.pdbx_description
1 polymer ?
#
loop_
_entity_poly.entity_id
_entity_poly.type
_entity_poly.pdbx_seq_one_letter_code
_entity_poly.pdbx_strand_id
1 'polypeptide(L)' 'EGRVDEDGWLQCSYHGWSFRSDGSCARIPQASPVGPESRAAASPKACVVKFPTLISQGLLFVWPDENGWEKASRTKPP' A
#
# COMPACT_ATOMS: atom_id res chain seq x y z
N GLU A 1 -4.47 -9.34 10.01
CA GLU A 1 -5.30 -10.11 9.06
C GLU A 1 -5.96 -9.13 8.09
N GLY A 2 -5.98 -9.45 6.80
CA GLY A 2 -6.49 -8.60 5.71
C GLY A 2 -6.66 -9.44 4.45
N ARG A 3 -7.05 -8.83 3.32
CA ARG A 3 -7.20 -9.54 2.04
C ARG A 3 -6.84 -8.67 0.85
N VAL A 4 -6.55 -9.30 -0.28
CA VAL A 4 -6.56 -8.61 -1.59
C VAL A 4 -8.00 -8.66 -2.11
N ASP A 5 -8.57 -7.52 -2.47
CA ASP A 5 -9.93 -7.45 -3.04
C ASP A 5 -9.94 -7.64 -4.57
N GLU A 6 -11.13 -7.55 -5.18
CA GLU A 6 -11.35 -7.76 -6.62
C GLU A 6 -10.63 -6.72 -7.49
N ASP A 7 -10.33 -5.55 -6.93
CA ASP A 7 -9.56 -4.48 -7.59
C ASP A 7 -8.03 -4.69 -7.45
N GLY A 8 -7.60 -5.74 -6.75
CA GLY A 8 -6.20 -6.01 -6.46
C GLY A 8 -5.62 -5.14 -5.35
N TRP A 9 -6.46 -4.51 -4.52
CA TRP A 9 -6.03 -3.64 -3.43
C TRP A 9 -5.94 -4.39 -2.12
N LEU A 10 -4.99 -3.98 -1.27
CA LEU A 10 -4.90 -4.52 0.08
C LEU A 10 -6.01 -3.90 0.94
N GLN A 11 -6.93 -4.72 1.43
CA GLN A 11 -8.03 -4.30 2.27
C GLN A 11 -7.84 -4.73 3.73
N CYS A 12 -7.96 -3.74 4.62
CA CYS A 12 -7.98 -3.93 6.07
C CYS A 12 -9.24 -4.67 6.52
N SER A 13 -9.08 -5.71 7.35
CA SER A 13 -10.20 -6.52 7.84
C SER A 13 -11.13 -5.78 8.79
N TYR A 14 -10.66 -4.71 9.44
CA TYR A 14 -11.44 -4.05 10.48
C TYR A 14 -12.52 -3.13 9.88
N HIS A 15 -12.11 -2.14 9.10
CA HIS A 15 -13.02 -1.10 8.59
C HIS A 15 -13.14 -1.10 7.07
N GLY A 16 -12.49 -2.03 6.37
CA GLY A 16 -12.56 -2.12 4.90
C GLY A 16 -11.78 -1.05 4.16
N TRP A 17 -10.87 -0.32 4.84
CA TRP A 17 -9.97 0.61 4.17
C TRP A 17 -9.09 -0.14 3.19
N SER A 18 -9.00 0.35 1.96
CA SER A 18 -8.29 -0.32 0.86
C SER A 18 -7.15 0.54 0.36
N PHE A 19 -6.01 -0.09 0.03
CA PHE A 19 -4.76 0.58 -0.35
C PHE A 19 -4.23 0.01 -1.67
N ARG A 20 -3.79 0.89 -2.56
CA ARG A 20 -3.15 0.49 -3.83
C ARG A 20 -1.73 -0.03 -3.58
N SER A 21 -1.15 -0.68 -4.60
CA SER A 21 0.23 -1.17 -4.57
C SER A 21 1.28 -0.07 -4.41
N ASP A 22 0.94 1.19 -4.72
CA ASP A 22 1.81 2.35 -4.52
C ASP A 22 1.76 2.92 -3.09
N GLY A 23 0.91 2.36 -2.21
CA GLY A 23 0.69 2.80 -0.83
C GLY A 23 -0.41 3.86 -0.67
N SER A 24 -0.98 4.37 -1.76
CA SER A 24 -2.07 5.35 -1.69
C SER A 24 -3.36 4.73 -1.14
N CYS A 25 -4.10 5.50 -0.34
CA CYS A 25 -5.45 5.10 0.05
C CYS A 25 -6.36 5.08 -1.20
N ALA A 26 -6.99 3.95 -1.43
CA ALA A 26 -7.91 3.76 -2.55
C ALA A 26 -9.35 4.05 -2.14
N ARG A 27 -9.75 3.59 -0.94
CA ARG A 27 -11.13 3.65 -0.48
C ARG A 27 -11.21 3.72 1.04
N ILE A 28 -12.06 4.62 1.54
CA ILE A 28 -12.50 4.71 2.93
C ILE A 28 -14.02 4.50 2.92
N PRO A 29 -14.54 3.30 3.24
CA PRO A 29 -15.98 2.99 3.12
C PRO A 29 -16.89 3.93 3.91
N GLN A 30 -16.38 4.53 4.99
CA GLN A 30 -17.11 5.42 5.89
C GLN A 30 -17.12 6.89 5.45
N ALA A 31 -16.27 7.28 4.49
CA ALA A 31 -16.18 8.67 4.05
C ALA A 31 -17.30 9.00 3.07
N SER A 32 -18.02 10.10 3.32
CA SER A 32 -19.01 10.61 2.37
C SER A 32 -18.35 11.02 1.05
N PRO A 33 -18.96 10.69 -0.12
CA PRO A 33 -18.45 11.12 -1.42
C PRO A 33 -18.64 12.62 -1.67
N VAL A 34 -19.43 13.30 -0.83
CA VAL A 34 -19.71 14.74 -0.89
C VAL A 34 -19.30 15.45 0.40
N GLY A 35 -19.05 16.76 0.30
CA GLY A 35 -18.65 17.56 1.46
C GLY A 35 -17.18 17.36 1.85
N PRO A 36 -16.80 17.75 3.09
CA PRO A 36 -15.40 17.74 3.52
C PRO A 36 -14.72 16.37 3.46
N GLU A 37 -15.47 15.30 3.71
CA GLU A 37 -14.96 13.92 3.73
C GLU A 37 -14.65 13.36 2.34
N SER A 38 -15.14 13.99 1.26
CA SER A 38 -14.87 13.56 -0.12
C SER A 38 -13.37 13.50 -0.45
N ARG A 39 -12.54 14.21 0.33
CA ARG A 39 -11.08 14.26 0.19
C ARG A 39 -10.34 13.32 1.14
N ALA A 40 -11.03 12.54 1.95
CA ALA A 40 -10.42 11.71 2.99
C ALA A 40 -9.42 10.71 2.41
N ALA A 41 -9.76 10.03 1.31
CA ALA A 41 -8.86 9.09 0.64
C ALA A 41 -7.65 9.78 -0.03
N ALA A 42 -7.74 11.07 -0.34
CA ALA A 42 -6.62 11.86 -0.87
C ALA A 42 -5.70 12.41 0.23
N SER A 43 -6.07 12.23 1.51
CA SER A 43 -5.24 12.67 2.63
C SER A 43 -3.96 11.84 2.71
N PRO A 44 -2.77 12.46 2.77
CA PRO A 44 -1.53 11.73 3.00
C PRO A 44 -1.53 10.90 4.30
N LYS A 45 -2.34 11.31 5.29
CA LYS A 45 -2.51 10.59 6.56
C LYS A 45 -3.32 9.30 6.42
N ALA A 46 -4.04 9.12 5.31
CA ALA A 46 -4.76 7.90 5.00
C ALA A 46 -3.91 6.89 4.22
N CYS A 47 -2.73 7.28 3.74
CA CYS A 47 -1.85 6.40 2.98
C CYS A 47 -0.98 5.53 3.90
N VAL A 48 -0.44 4.46 3.32
CA VAL A 48 0.50 3.55 4.00
C VAL A 48 1.88 3.65 3.37
N VAL A 49 2.89 3.36 4.17
CA VAL A 49 4.27 3.25 3.70
C VAL A 49 4.40 1.99 2.85
N LYS A 50 4.99 2.14 1.67
CA LYS A 50 5.43 1.00 0.85
C LYS A 50 6.93 0.82 0.96
N PHE A 51 7.37 -0.43 0.91
CA PHE A 51 8.78 -0.78 0.91
C PHE A 51 9.18 -1.37 -0.44
N PRO A 52 10.43 -1.19 -0.88
CA PRO A 52 10.96 -1.92 -2.02
C PRO A 52 10.88 -3.42 -1.76
N THR A 53 10.40 -4.15 -2.76
CA THR A 53 10.30 -5.61 -2.72
C THR A 53 10.72 -6.21 -4.04
N LEU A 54 11.22 -7.45 -3.99
CA LEU A 54 11.71 -8.18 -5.16
C LEU A 54 11.48 -9.68 -4.96
N ILE A 55 11.08 -10.37 -6.03
CA ILE A 55 10.98 -11.83 -6.03
C ILE A 55 12.18 -12.37 -6.83
N SER A 56 12.97 -13.28 -6.23
CA SER A 56 14.01 -14.03 -6.93
C SER A 56 14.14 -15.43 -6.37
N GLN A 57 14.34 -16.42 -7.24
CA GLN A 57 14.44 -17.84 -6.89
C GLN A 57 13.31 -18.33 -5.95
N GLY A 58 12.08 -17.83 -6.15
CA GLY A 58 10.93 -18.20 -5.32
C GLY A 58 10.91 -17.59 -3.92
N LEU A 59 11.82 -16.67 -3.60
CA LEU A 59 11.89 -15.95 -2.33
C LEU A 59 11.46 -14.49 -2.51
N LEU A 60 10.79 -13.95 -1.48
CA LEU A 60 10.45 -12.53 -1.37
C LEU A 60 11.51 -11.79 -0.55
N PHE A 61 12.15 -10.81 -1.16
CA PHE A 61 13.08 -9.89 -0.51
C PHE A 61 12.37 -8.57 -0.21
N VAL A 62 12.61 -8.04 0.98
CA VAL A 62 12.05 -6.76 1.46
C VAL A 62 13.18 -5.90 2.00
N TRP A 63 13.20 -4.62 1.65
CA TRP A 63 14.10 -3.63 2.24
C TRP A 63 13.29 -2.78 3.23
N PRO A 64 13.37 -3.04 4.55
CA PRO A 64 12.52 -2.40 5.56
C PRO A 64 13.03 -0.99 5.93
N ASP A 65 13.32 -0.19 4.91
CA ASP A 65 13.73 1.21 4.99
C ASP A 65 12.92 1.99 3.96
N GLU A 66 12.22 3.03 4.39
CA GLU A 66 11.41 3.90 3.52
C GLU A 66 12.26 4.55 2.42
N ASN A 67 13.55 4.77 2.70
CA ASN A 67 14.54 5.33 1.78
C ASN A 67 15.35 4.25 1.05
N GLY A 68 15.01 2.97 1.25
CA GLY A 68 15.77 1.82 0.73
C GLY A 68 15.69 1.60 -0.78
N TRP A 69 14.99 2.44 -1.54
CA TRP A 69 14.70 2.27 -2.98
C TRP A 69 15.96 2.20 -3.84
N GLU A 70 16.92 3.10 -3.63
CA GLU A 70 18.17 3.09 -4.40
C GLU A 70 18.96 1.81 -4.14
N LYS A 71 19.10 1.44 -2.87
CA LYS A 71 19.79 0.22 -2.45
C LYS A 71 19.13 -1.03 -3.04
N ALA A 72 17.80 -1.11 -2.98
CA ALA A 72 17.04 -2.21 -3.57
C ALA A 72 17.28 -2.32 -5.08
N SER A 73 17.22 -1.19 -5.81
CA SER A 73 17.43 -1.16 -7.27
C SER A 73 18.82 -1.62 -7.72
N ARG A 74 19.83 -1.44 -6.88
CA ARG A 74 21.22 -1.82 -7.14
C ARG A 74 21.57 -3.23 -6.67
N THR A 75 20.70 -3.85 -5.87
CA THR A 75 20.95 -5.20 -5.36
C THR A 75 20.68 -6.20 -6.48
N LYS A 76 21.69 -6.99 -6.84
CA LYS A 76 21.48 -8.18 -7.67
C LYS A 76 20.96 -9.29 -6.74
N PRO A 77 19.70 -9.70 -6.86
CA PRO A 77 19.23 -10.82 -6.06
C PRO A 77 19.99 -12.09 -6.47
N PRO A 78 20.12 -13.07 -5.56
CA PRO A 78 20.58 -14.40 -5.90
C PRO A 78 19.80 -14.96 -7.08
#